data_AF-A0A250J423-F1
#
_entry.id   AF-A0A250J423-F1
#
_cell.length_a   1.000
_cell.length_b   1.000
_cell.length_c   1.000
_cell.angle_alpha   90.00
_cell.angle_beta   90.00
_cell.angle_gamma   90.00
#
_symmetry.space_group_name_H-M   'P 1'
#
loop_
_entity.id
_entity.type
_entity.pdbx_description
1 polymer ?
#
loop_
_entity_poly.entity_id
_entity_poly.type
_entity_poly.pdbx_seq_one_letter_code
_entity_poly.pdbx_strand_id
1 'polypeptide(L)'
;MAVSPRESASRSGFHCLVAIALLCLFPALSQAADRGAWAANVSYAVSDIVTYGGKGYDCRQNHTSLPGWEPPNVPALWLERTGTPPPTDTQAPTAPSGLSSPGKTSNSVSLTWTGSTDNVGVTGYEVSFSGGGVSGAATSTTTSTTVSGLSANTTYTFTVKARDAAGNRSAASSAYSTTTSPVTDPPLPPTGDVPSKILVGYWHNFDNGSGFIRLRNVSTRWDVINVSFAEPTNGSTGGTIGFTPYGTSEADFKADVAYLKSLGKKVIISIGGANGQVRLETTAARDAFVNSMRSIIEKYGFDGMDIDFEGHSLSINPGDADFKNPKTPVVVNLISAIRTLRNHFGTKFLLTMAPETFFVQLGYAFYGGTCSGCDTRAGAYLPVLYAVRDILSWLQVQDYNSGPITGLDDQYHNMGNADFHVAMTDMLLTGFPVGRNASNVFPALRPDQVVIGLPANGNAGGGYTTPAEVQRAVDALVKGTSIGTYTVRSSPANNKSFRGLMSWSVNWDAFANYEFTNSHRPYLDSLK
;
A
#
# COMPACT_ATOMS: atom_id res chain seq x y z
N MET A 1 -45.33 44.75 33.70
CA MET A 1 -43.94 44.97 33.27
C MET A 1 -43.77 44.26 31.92
N ALA A 2 -44.20 44.89 30.82
CA ALA A 2 -43.35 45.64 29.88
C ALA A 2 -42.27 44.72 29.24
N VAL A 3 -42.56 43.98 28.16
CA VAL A 3 -42.65 44.35 26.71
C VAL A 3 -41.28 44.38 26.00
N SER A 4 -41.04 43.30 25.22
CA SER A 4 -40.58 43.23 23.81
C SER A 4 -39.17 43.69 23.36
N PRO A 5 -38.73 43.27 22.14
CA PRO A 5 -37.34 42.94 21.82
C PRO A 5 -36.68 44.03 20.96
N ARG A 6 -35.36 43.92 20.73
CA ARG A 6 -34.64 44.67 19.69
C ARG A 6 -33.65 43.73 19.02
N GLU A 7 -33.92 43.34 17.78
CA GLU A 7 -33.45 44.01 16.56
C GLU A 7 -31.92 43.98 16.41
N SER A 8 -31.51 43.13 15.48
CA SER A 8 -30.21 43.09 14.82
C SER A 8 -30.02 44.35 13.97
N ALA A 9 -28.87 45.02 14.15
CA ALA A 9 -28.34 45.96 13.17
C ALA A 9 -26.84 45.74 13.03
N SER A 10 -26.39 45.77 11.77
CA SER A 10 -25.03 45.47 11.31
C SER A 10 -23.99 46.46 11.82
N ARG A 11 -22.72 46.02 11.89
CA ARG A 11 -21.58 46.87 11.53
C ARG A 11 -20.37 46.03 11.17
N SER A 12 -19.85 46.30 9.98
CA SER A 12 -18.60 45.76 9.44
C SER A 12 -17.41 46.22 10.28
N GLY A 13 -16.41 45.35 10.45
CA GLY A 13 -15.14 45.68 11.07
C GLY A 13 -14.05 44.70 10.67
N PHE A 14 -13.33 45.04 9.60
CA PHE A 14 -12.00 44.54 9.24
C PHE A 14 -11.06 44.56 10.46
N HIS A 15 -10.35 43.47 10.78
CA HIS A 15 -9.02 43.36 11.46
C HIS A 15 -8.65 41.86 11.45
N CYS A 16 -7.82 41.35 10.54
CA CYS A 16 -6.34 41.26 10.60
C CYS A 16 -5.79 40.42 11.77
N LEU A 17 -5.23 39.24 11.42
CA LEU A 17 -4.26 38.33 12.08
C LEU A 17 -4.41 38.00 13.58
N VAL A 18 -4.32 36.70 13.93
CA VAL A 18 -3.10 36.06 14.51
C VAL A 18 -3.24 34.53 14.39
N ALA A 19 -2.37 33.88 13.60
CA ALA A 19 -2.11 32.45 13.70
C ALA A 19 -0.81 32.26 14.51
N ILE A 20 -0.92 31.66 15.69
CA ILE A 20 0.23 31.30 16.54
C ILE A 20 0.76 29.96 16.02
N ALA A 21 1.87 30.00 15.28
CA ALA A 21 2.67 28.82 14.97
C ALA A 21 3.79 28.70 16.00
N LEU A 22 3.68 27.69 16.86
CA LEU A 22 4.70 27.27 17.82
C LEU A 22 5.83 26.58 17.04
N LEU A 23 6.90 27.30 16.70
CA LEU A 23 8.12 26.70 16.13
C LEU A 23 8.96 26.08 17.25
N CYS A 24 9.19 24.78 17.14
CA CYS A 24 10.20 24.06 17.91
C CYS A 24 11.60 24.69 17.67
N LEU A 25 12.23 25.20 18.73
CA LEU A 25 13.63 25.61 18.71
C LEU A 25 14.53 24.38 18.62
N PHE A 26 14.97 24.05 17.41
CA PHE A 26 16.34 23.55 17.24
C PHE A 26 17.26 24.78 17.25
N PRO A 27 18.41 24.77 17.96
CA PRO A 27 19.41 25.79 17.74
C PRO A 27 19.89 25.63 16.30
N ALA A 28 19.47 26.54 15.43
CA ALA A 28 20.08 26.69 14.14
C ALA A 28 21.58 26.89 14.39
N LEU A 29 22.41 25.98 13.87
CA LEU A 29 23.80 26.29 13.63
C LEU A 29 23.81 27.51 12.72
N SER A 30 23.95 28.69 13.31
CA SER A 30 24.06 29.95 12.59
C SER A 30 25.33 29.87 11.77
N GLN A 31 25.19 29.74 10.45
CA GLN A 31 26.31 29.93 9.54
C GLN A 31 26.76 31.40 9.64
N ALA A 32 28.06 31.63 9.52
CA ALA A 32 28.63 32.97 9.43
C ALA A 32 27.88 33.80 8.37
N ALA A 33 27.26 34.90 8.77
CA ALA A 33 26.59 35.82 7.85
C ALA A 33 27.42 37.10 7.67
N ASP A 34 27.58 37.57 6.43
CA ASP A 34 28.12 38.91 6.18
C ASP A 34 27.06 39.97 6.51
N ARG A 35 27.38 40.82 7.49
CA ARG A 35 26.50 41.86 8.03
C ARG A 35 26.85 43.26 7.49
N GLY A 36 27.80 43.38 6.56
CA GLY A 36 28.21 44.67 5.99
C GLY A 36 28.97 45.54 7.00
N ALA A 37 28.76 46.85 6.98
CA ALA A 37 29.46 47.77 7.88
C ALA A 37 28.99 47.59 9.34
N TRP A 38 29.93 47.58 10.29
CA TRP A 38 29.60 47.53 11.72
C TRP A 38 28.75 48.74 12.11
N ALA A 39 27.76 48.52 12.96
CA ALA A 39 26.91 49.55 13.54
C ALA A 39 26.65 49.27 15.03
N ALA A 40 26.42 50.33 15.80
CA ALA A 40 26.00 50.23 17.20
C ALA A 40 24.53 49.77 17.30
N ASN A 41 24.20 49.10 18.41
CA ASN A 41 22.88 48.57 18.74
C ASN A 41 22.38 47.46 17.79
N VAL A 42 23.29 46.71 17.17
CA VAL A 42 22.97 45.58 16.28
C VAL A 42 23.36 44.27 16.95
N SER A 43 22.47 43.28 16.86
CA SER A 43 22.73 41.93 17.36
C SER A 43 23.55 41.12 16.35
N TYR A 44 24.74 40.72 16.77
CA TYR A 44 25.70 39.90 16.04
C TYR A 44 25.79 38.51 16.66
N ALA A 45 25.81 37.48 15.81
CA ALA A 45 26.04 36.09 16.21
C ALA A 45 27.52 35.70 16.03
N VAL A 46 27.98 34.65 16.71
CA VAL A 46 29.33 34.08 16.51
C VAL A 46 29.54 33.74 15.04
N SER A 47 30.69 34.13 14.51
CA SER A 47 31.11 34.05 13.11
C SER A 47 30.42 35.03 12.15
N ASP A 48 29.54 35.92 12.61
CA ASP A 48 29.11 37.04 11.78
C ASP A 48 30.32 37.89 11.35
N ILE A 49 30.25 38.43 10.14
CA ILE A 49 31.34 39.18 9.52
C ILE A 49 30.89 40.63 9.40
N VAL A 50 31.74 41.57 9.82
CA VAL A 50 31.50 43.01 9.64
C VAL A 50 32.71 43.70 9.03
N THR A 51 32.49 44.88 8.46
CA THR A 51 33.55 45.80 8.02
C THR A 51 33.58 47.04 8.91
N TYR A 52 34.77 47.45 9.36
CA TYR A 52 34.97 48.70 10.09
C TYR A 52 36.35 49.27 9.78
N GLY A 53 36.44 50.57 9.50
CA GLY A 53 37.72 51.22 9.18
C GLY A 53 38.46 50.61 7.97
N GLY A 54 37.73 50.07 6.98
CA GLY A 54 38.31 49.43 5.80
C GLY A 54 38.85 48.00 6.02
N LYS A 55 38.64 47.42 7.20
CA LYS A 55 39.08 46.07 7.57
C LYS A 55 37.87 45.17 7.88
N GLY A 56 38.02 43.86 7.67
CA GLY A 56 37.01 42.86 8.03
C GLY A 56 37.24 42.28 9.43
N TYR A 57 36.17 41.93 10.13
CA TYR A 57 36.22 41.34 11.47
C TYR A 57 35.22 40.19 11.63
N ASP A 58 35.64 39.11 12.29
CA ASP A 58 34.76 38.02 12.73
C ASP A 58 34.25 38.28 14.15
N CYS A 59 32.93 38.12 14.35
CA CYS A 59 32.30 38.15 15.65
C CYS A 59 32.65 36.87 16.43
N ARG A 60 33.22 37.03 17.63
CA ARG A 60 33.67 35.91 18.48
C ARG A 60 32.61 35.42 19.45
N GLN A 61 31.63 36.26 19.78
CA GLN A 61 30.64 36.00 20.82
C GLN A 61 29.30 36.61 20.43
N ASN A 62 28.18 35.92 20.69
CA ASN A 62 26.85 36.50 20.49
C ASN A 62 26.69 37.74 21.37
N HIS A 63 26.38 38.89 20.79
CA HIS A 63 26.18 40.13 21.53
C HIS A 63 25.33 41.14 20.74
N THR A 64 24.82 42.15 21.43
CA THR A 64 24.32 43.38 20.80
C THR A 64 25.39 44.45 20.99
N SER A 65 25.86 45.06 19.89
CA SER A 65 26.92 46.07 19.93
C SER A 65 26.46 47.35 20.62
N LEU A 66 27.39 48.07 21.27
CA LEU A 66 27.14 49.38 21.86
C LEU A 66 28.12 50.42 21.28
N PRO A 67 27.82 51.72 21.35
CA PRO A 67 28.80 52.76 21.04
C PRO A 67 30.08 52.57 21.88
N GLY A 68 31.26 52.61 21.25
CA GLY A 68 32.54 52.30 21.90
C GLY A 68 32.97 50.83 21.79
N TRP A 69 32.13 49.94 21.24
CA TRP A 69 32.45 48.53 20.97
C TRP A 69 32.79 48.28 19.50
N GLU A 70 33.37 49.28 18.85
CA GLU A 70 33.85 49.15 17.47
C GLU A 70 34.90 48.03 17.40
N PRO A 71 34.97 47.28 16.28
CA PRO A 71 35.79 46.08 16.21
C PRO A 71 37.26 46.18 16.67
N PRO A 72 38.00 47.27 16.39
CA PRO A 72 39.37 47.42 16.89
C PRO A 72 39.47 47.60 18.42
N ASN A 73 38.42 48.10 19.06
CA ASN A 73 38.43 48.51 20.46
C ASN A 73 38.16 47.33 21.42
N VAL A 74 37.47 46.29 20.94
CA VAL A 74 37.01 45.17 21.78
C VAL A 74 37.38 43.80 21.18
N PRO A 75 38.65 43.39 21.22
CA PRO A 75 39.15 42.14 20.62
C PRO A 75 38.60 40.85 21.27
N ALA A 76 37.93 40.98 22.42
CA ALA A 76 37.16 39.90 23.03
C ALA A 76 35.89 39.55 22.23
N LEU A 77 35.31 40.53 21.54
CA LEU A 77 34.11 40.37 20.71
C LEU A 77 34.43 40.25 19.22
N TRP A 78 35.57 40.79 18.77
CA TRP A 78 35.94 40.83 17.35
C TRP A 78 37.35 40.31 17.09
N LEU A 79 37.51 39.58 15.99
CA LEU A 79 38.80 39.15 15.46
C LEU A 79 39.05 39.83 14.12
N GLU A 80 40.12 40.62 14.01
CA GLU A 80 40.51 41.20 12.71
C GLU A 80 40.86 40.09 11.73
N ARG A 81 40.25 40.12 10.55
CA ARG A 81 40.58 39.24 9.44
C ARG A 81 41.87 39.72 8.81
N THR A 82 42.94 38.95 9.04
CA THR A 82 44.21 39.15 8.37
C THR A 82 44.22 38.36 7.07
N GLY A 83 43.79 39.01 5.98
CA GLY A 83 43.76 38.44 4.64
C GLY A 83 42.84 39.25 3.72
N THR A 84 43.23 39.42 2.45
CA THR A 84 42.32 39.86 1.40
C THR A 84 41.07 38.95 1.41
N PRO A 85 39.84 39.49 1.26
CA PRO A 85 38.66 38.63 1.08
C PRO A 85 38.97 37.59 0.02
N PRO A 86 38.61 36.30 0.21
CA PRO A 86 38.73 35.34 -0.87
C PRO A 86 38.05 35.97 -2.10
N PRO A 87 38.69 35.94 -3.28
CA PRO A 87 38.03 36.42 -4.48
C PRO A 87 36.65 35.75 -4.55
N THR A 88 35.60 36.56 -4.73
CA THR A 88 34.25 36.05 -5.01
C THR A 88 34.36 35.03 -6.13
N ASP A 89 33.98 33.79 -5.83
CA ASP A 89 34.11 32.70 -6.78
C ASP A 89 33.10 32.88 -7.92
N THR A 90 33.64 33.13 -9.11
CA THR A 90 32.86 33.37 -10.33
C THR A 90 33.03 32.24 -11.34
N GLN A 91 33.86 31.25 -11.03
CA GLN A 91 34.11 30.14 -11.91
C GLN A 91 33.10 29.04 -11.60
N ALA A 92 32.45 28.52 -12.64
CA ALA A 92 31.53 27.41 -12.49
C ALA A 92 32.29 26.07 -12.43
N PRO A 93 31.74 25.07 -11.71
CA PRO A 93 32.29 23.73 -11.73
C PRO A 93 32.34 23.11 -13.14
N THR A 94 33.23 22.14 -13.34
CA THR A 94 33.23 21.34 -14.58
C THR A 94 31.94 20.54 -14.72
N ALA A 95 31.55 20.20 -15.95
CA ALA A 95 30.39 19.33 -16.17
C ALA A 95 30.64 17.92 -15.57
N PRO A 96 29.65 17.31 -14.89
CA PRO A 96 29.75 15.92 -14.48
C PRO A 96 29.91 15.00 -15.71
N SER A 97 30.68 13.91 -15.55
CA SER A 97 30.92 12.92 -16.61
C SER A 97 30.52 11.51 -16.17
N GLY A 98 30.47 10.55 -17.09
CA GLY A 98 30.21 9.14 -16.73
C GLY A 98 28.82 8.84 -16.15
N LEU A 99 27.80 9.65 -16.47
CA LEU A 99 26.43 9.41 -16.01
C LEU A 99 25.93 8.04 -16.51
N SER A 100 25.55 7.18 -15.57
CA SER A 100 25.06 5.83 -15.82
C SER A 100 24.08 5.38 -14.73
N SER A 101 23.47 4.22 -14.90
CA SER A 101 22.53 3.65 -13.93
C SER A 101 22.99 2.27 -13.43
N PRO A 102 23.23 2.09 -12.13
CA PRO A 102 23.54 0.78 -11.56
C PRO A 102 22.30 -0.12 -11.39
N GLY A 103 21.08 0.42 -11.53
CA GLY A 103 19.85 -0.34 -11.33
C GLY A 103 18.59 0.47 -11.62
N LYS A 104 17.53 -0.24 -11.99
CA LYS A 104 16.20 0.32 -12.26
C LYS A 104 15.10 -0.63 -11.82
N THR A 105 13.96 -0.07 -11.43
CA THR A 105 12.72 -0.79 -11.11
C THR A 105 11.63 -0.39 -12.11
N SER A 106 10.39 -0.81 -11.87
CA SER A 106 9.25 -0.33 -12.64
C SER A 106 8.84 1.11 -12.32
N ASN A 107 9.34 1.72 -11.24
CA ASN A 107 8.97 3.09 -10.86
C ASN A 107 10.15 3.97 -10.43
N SER A 108 11.38 3.49 -10.58
CA SER A 108 12.57 4.23 -10.19
C SER A 108 13.80 3.88 -11.03
N VAL A 109 14.73 4.81 -11.10
CA VAL A 109 16.05 4.64 -11.72
C VAL A 109 17.10 5.17 -10.75
N SER A 110 18.06 4.33 -10.36
CA SER A 110 19.26 4.75 -9.64
C SER A 110 20.28 5.28 -10.64
N LEU A 111 20.99 6.35 -10.29
CA LEU A 111 21.96 7.04 -11.14
C LEU A 111 23.28 7.23 -10.39
N THR A 112 24.38 7.13 -11.12
CA THR A 112 25.74 7.45 -10.64
C THR A 112 26.52 8.18 -11.73
N TRP A 113 27.46 9.02 -11.33
CA TRP A 113 28.33 9.79 -12.23
C TRP A 113 29.70 10.02 -11.59
N THR A 114 30.65 10.49 -12.39
CA THR A 114 31.95 10.98 -11.93
C THR A 114 31.81 12.43 -11.47
N GLY A 115 32.37 12.74 -10.30
CA GLY A 115 32.29 14.06 -9.69
C GLY A 115 32.96 15.16 -10.51
N SER A 116 32.46 16.38 -10.35
CA SER A 116 33.02 17.58 -10.96
C SER A 116 34.17 18.17 -10.14
N THR A 117 35.02 18.97 -10.77
CA THR A 117 36.06 19.77 -10.11
C THR A 117 35.71 21.25 -10.20
N ASP A 118 36.18 22.01 -9.23
CA ASP A 118 35.97 23.45 -9.12
C ASP A 118 37.17 24.08 -8.39
N ASN A 119 37.42 25.38 -8.57
CA ASN A 119 38.54 26.10 -7.94
C ASN A 119 38.36 26.29 -6.43
N VAL A 120 37.11 26.30 -5.92
CA VAL A 120 36.82 26.36 -4.47
C VAL A 120 36.20 25.05 -3.99
N GLY A 121 35.17 24.57 -4.67
CA GLY A 121 34.58 23.27 -4.35
C GLY A 121 33.13 23.08 -4.78
N VAL A 122 32.80 21.84 -5.12
CA VAL A 122 31.45 21.42 -5.49
C VAL A 122 30.63 21.09 -4.24
N THR A 123 29.47 21.72 -4.08
CA THR A 123 28.56 21.52 -2.92
C THR A 123 27.39 20.58 -3.23
N GLY A 124 27.16 20.25 -4.50
CA GLY A 124 26.21 19.22 -4.87
C GLY A 124 25.87 19.19 -6.35
N TYR A 125 24.82 18.45 -6.66
CA TYR A 125 24.36 18.16 -8.01
C TYR A 125 22.85 18.35 -8.14
N GLU A 126 22.44 18.71 -9.35
CA GLU A 126 21.05 18.86 -9.79
C GLU A 126 20.84 17.89 -10.96
N VAL A 127 19.90 16.96 -10.78
CA VAL A 127 19.52 15.96 -11.79
C VAL A 127 18.21 16.39 -12.41
N SER A 128 18.16 16.51 -13.72
CA SER A 128 16.93 16.75 -14.48
C SER A 128 16.54 15.49 -15.23
N PHE A 129 15.24 15.21 -15.31
CA PHE A 129 14.72 14.06 -16.06
C PHE A 129 13.47 14.40 -16.85
N SER A 130 13.28 13.72 -17.98
CA SER A 130 12.07 13.81 -18.79
C SER A 130 11.77 12.51 -19.52
N GLY A 131 10.49 12.15 -19.67
CA GLY A 131 10.05 10.91 -20.31
C GLY A 131 8.57 10.62 -20.04
N GLY A 132 7.89 9.98 -21.00
CA GLY A 132 6.48 9.58 -20.83
C GLY A 132 5.51 10.71 -20.49
N GLY A 133 5.77 11.93 -20.94
CA GLY A 133 4.95 13.11 -20.62
C GLY A 133 5.23 13.77 -19.26
N VAL A 134 6.19 13.27 -18.50
CA VAL A 134 6.60 13.81 -17.19
C VAL A 134 8.00 14.39 -17.28
N SER A 135 8.23 15.52 -16.60
CA SER A 135 9.56 16.09 -16.37
C SER A 135 9.72 16.50 -14.91
N GLY A 136 10.93 16.39 -14.37
CA GLY A 136 11.20 16.77 -12.99
C GLY A 136 12.68 16.98 -12.70
N ALA A 137 12.97 17.31 -11.44
CA ALA A 137 14.32 17.50 -10.95
C ALA A 137 14.52 16.87 -9.56
N ALA A 138 15.76 16.45 -9.27
CA ALA A 138 16.21 15.97 -7.98
C ALA A 138 17.55 16.61 -7.63
N THR A 139 17.89 16.69 -6.34
CA THR A 139 19.19 17.18 -5.88
C THR A 139 19.96 16.08 -5.14
N SER A 140 21.29 16.14 -5.19
CA SER A 140 22.17 15.26 -4.41
C SER A 140 23.38 16.02 -3.91
N THR A 141 23.94 15.63 -2.77
CA THR A 141 25.24 16.10 -2.26
C THR A 141 26.36 15.11 -2.55
N THR A 142 26.03 13.95 -3.14
CA THR A 142 26.96 12.89 -3.53
C THR A 142 26.91 12.66 -5.03
N THR A 143 27.77 11.79 -5.56
CA THR A 143 27.82 11.44 -6.99
C THR A 143 26.84 10.31 -7.38
N SER A 144 25.72 10.22 -6.65
CA SER A 144 24.64 9.29 -6.94
C SER A 144 23.28 9.83 -6.48
N THR A 145 22.20 9.34 -7.07
CA THR A 145 20.83 9.56 -6.58
C THR A 145 19.88 8.49 -7.10
N THR A 146 18.67 8.39 -6.56
CA THR A 146 17.58 7.59 -7.13
C THR A 146 16.40 8.49 -7.45
N VAL A 147 15.96 8.46 -8.72
CA VAL A 147 14.76 9.15 -9.17
C VAL A 147 13.59 8.18 -9.10
N SER A 148 12.60 8.47 -8.26
CA SER A 148 11.39 7.67 -8.03
C SER A 148 10.14 8.33 -8.63
N GLY A 149 9.00 7.62 -8.61
CA GLY A 149 7.73 8.13 -9.14
C GLY A 149 7.63 8.10 -10.67
N LEU A 150 8.48 7.28 -11.30
CA LEU A 150 8.49 7.09 -12.75
C LEU A 150 7.41 6.10 -13.17
N SER A 151 6.90 6.25 -14.38
CA SER A 151 5.99 5.28 -15.00
C SER A 151 6.76 4.02 -15.42
N ALA A 152 6.12 2.86 -15.33
CA ALA A 152 6.69 1.59 -15.77
C ALA A 152 6.81 1.51 -17.30
N ASN A 153 7.72 0.67 -17.79
CA ASN A 153 7.98 0.46 -19.21
C ASN A 153 8.12 1.77 -20.01
N THR A 154 8.68 2.81 -19.39
CA THR A 154 8.73 4.17 -19.93
C THR A 154 10.17 4.62 -20.02
N THR A 155 10.56 5.14 -21.18
CA THR A 155 11.90 5.68 -21.40
C THR A 155 12.01 7.07 -20.79
N TYR A 156 13.00 7.24 -19.92
CA TYR A 156 13.37 8.52 -19.32
C TYR A 156 14.80 8.89 -19.73
N THR A 157 15.01 10.18 -19.92
CA THR A 157 16.31 10.80 -20.22
C THR A 157 16.73 11.68 -19.06
N PHE A 158 17.97 11.52 -18.61
CA PHE A 158 18.55 12.16 -17.43
C PHE A 158 19.78 13.00 -17.80
N THR A 159 19.95 14.15 -17.13
CA THR A 159 21.16 14.99 -17.19
C THR A 159 21.51 15.49 -15.80
N VAL A 160 22.80 15.72 -15.53
CA VAL A 160 23.27 16.23 -14.23
C VAL A 160 24.09 17.50 -14.40
N LYS A 161 23.87 18.48 -13.51
CA LYS A 161 24.73 19.67 -13.33
C LYS A 161 25.34 19.68 -11.94
N ALA A 162 26.55 20.19 -11.80
CA ALA A 162 27.19 20.49 -10.52
C ALA A 162 26.92 21.93 -10.09
N ARG A 163 26.92 22.16 -8.78
CA ARG A 163 26.83 23.48 -8.15
C ARG A 163 27.91 23.68 -7.09
N ASP A 164 28.35 24.91 -6.91
CA ASP A 164 29.28 25.32 -5.84
C ASP A 164 28.56 26.08 -4.72
N ALA A 165 29.33 26.64 -3.78
CA ALA A 165 28.82 27.44 -2.67
C ALA A 165 28.46 28.88 -3.09
N ALA A 166 29.06 29.40 -4.16
CA ALA A 166 28.83 30.75 -4.68
C ALA A 166 27.57 30.86 -5.55
N GLY A 167 26.98 29.73 -5.93
CA GLY A 167 25.77 29.65 -6.72
C GLY A 167 26.02 29.41 -8.21
N ASN A 168 27.26 29.21 -8.65
CA ASN A 168 27.53 28.90 -10.06
C ASN A 168 27.04 27.47 -10.39
N ARG A 169 26.75 27.25 -11.67
CA ARG A 169 26.24 25.96 -12.20
C ARG A 169 27.06 25.54 -13.40
N SER A 170 27.47 24.27 -13.42
CA SER A 170 28.17 23.71 -14.56
C SER A 170 27.28 23.62 -15.81
N ALA A 171 27.91 23.39 -16.97
CA ALA A 171 27.21 22.78 -18.09
C ALA A 171 26.64 21.39 -17.69
N ALA A 172 25.59 20.95 -18.39
CA ALA A 172 25.01 19.62 -18.15
C ALA A 172 25.94 18.50 -18.63
N SER A 173 25.87 17.35 -17.97
CA SER A 173 26.46 16.11 -18.47
C SER A 173 25.89 15.70 -19.83
N SER A 174 26.54 14.77 -20.51
CA SER A 174 25.90 13.99 -21.57
C SER A 174 24.61 13.35 -21.04
N ALA A 175 23.58 13.31 -21.89
CA ALA A 175 22.30 12.72 -21.54
C ALA A 175 22.41 11.18 -21.44
N TYR A 176 21.77 10.61 -20.42
CA TYR A 176 21.64 9.17 -20.25
C TYR A 176 20.17 8.78 -20.33
N SER A 177 19.82 7.85 -21.22
CA SER A 177 18.46 7.36 -21.37
C SER A 177 18.35 5.90 -20.93
N THR A 178 17.30 5.57 -20.19
CA THR A 178 16.96 4.18 -19.84
C THR A 178 15.45 4.02 -19.73
N THR A 179 14.97 2.82 -20.06
CA THR A 179 13.56 2.44 -19.91
C THR A 179 13.36 1.77 -18.56
N THR A 180 12.48 2.28 -17.71
CA THR A 180 12.07 1.60 -16.47
C THR A 180 11.61 0.17 -16.78
N SER A 181 11.78 -0.74 -15.83
CA SER A 181 11.30 -2.10 -16.03
C SER A 181 9.78 -2.09 -16.28
N PRO A 182 9.23 -3.00 -17.07
CA PRO A 182 7.79 -3.23 -17.03
C PRO A 182 7.40 -3.63 -15.61
N VAL A 183 6.13 -3.39 -15.23
CA VAL A 183 5.55 -4.16 -14.14
C VAL A 183 5.53 -5.59 -14.66
N THR A 184 6.53 -6.39 -14.28
CA THR A 184 6.42 -7.83 -14.45
C THR A 184 5.44 -8.26 -13.39
N ASP A 185 4.19 -8.41 -13.80
CA ASP A 185 3.31 -9.26 -13.02
C ASP A 185 4.03 -10.59 -12.89
N PRO A 186 4.10 -11.14 -11.66
CA PRO A 186 4.69 -12.45 -11.49
C PRO A 186 4.01 -13.45 -12.44
N PRO A 187 4.76 -14.46 -12.95
CA PRO A 187 4.21 -15.43 -13.88
C PRO A 187 2.91 -16.00 -13.31
N LEU A 188 1.90 -16.15 -14.17
CA LEU A 188 0.59 -16.71 -13.80
C LEU A 188 0.82 -17.95 -12.91
N PRO A 189 0.32 -17.97 -11.66
CA PRO A 189 0.31 -19.21 -10.90
C PRO A 189 -0.47 -20.22 -11.76
N PRO A 190 0.00 -21.48 -11.89
CA PRO A 190 -0.67 -22.43 -12.76
C PRO A 190 -2.01 -22.81 -12.15
N THR A 191 -3.02 -22.03 -12.53
CA THR A 191 -4.44 -22.33 -12.35
C THR A 191 -4.94 -23.20 -13.50
N GLY A 192 -4.05 -23.95 -14.17
CA GLY A 192 -4.30 -24.60 -15.47
C GLY A 192 -5.49 -25.55 -15.52
N ASP A 193 -6.01 -25.98 -14.36
CA ASP A 193 -7.19 -26.84 -14.23
C ASP A 193 -8.42 -26.08 -13.67
N VAL A 194 -8.35 -24.77 -13.47
CA VAL A 194 -9.44 -23.93 -12.93
C VAL A 194 -9.97 -23.02 -14.04
N PRO A 195 -11.30 -22.92 -14.25
CA PRO A 195 -11.88 -22.04 -15.28
C PRO A 195 -11.45 -20.58 -15.15
N SER A 196 -11.48 -19.84 -16.27
CA SER A 196 -11.15 -18.39 -16.31
C SER A 196 -12.20 -17.49 -15.65
N LYS A 197 -13.43 -18.00 -15.49
CA LYS A 197 -14.57 -17.33 -14.87
C LYS A 197 -15.19 -18.27 -13.83
N ILE A 198 -14.93 -18.01 -12.55
CA ILE A 198 -15.25 -18.93 -11.45
C ILE A 198 -16.37 -18.46 -10.55
N LEU A 199 -17.08 -19.43 -9.99
CA LEU A 199 -17.84 -19.28 -8.75
C LEU A 199 -17.11 -20.00 -7.62
N VAL A 200 -16.79 -19.27 -6.55
CA VAL A 200 -16.21 -19.78 -5.31
C VAL A 200 -17.26 -19.76 -4.20
N GLY A 201 -17.48 -20.87 -3.52
CA GLY A 201 -18.47 -20.95 -2.44
C GLY A 201 -17.88 -21.48 -1.15
N TYR A 202 -18.14 -20.79 -0.03
CA TYR A 202 -17.87 -21.33 1.31
C TYR A 202 -18.88 -22.43 1.65
N TRP A 203 -18.44 -23.58 2.10
CA TRP A 203 -19.27 -24.71 2.50
C TRP A 203 -19.18 -24.90 4.01
N HIS A 204 -20.32 -24.89 4.69
CA HIS A 204 -20.36 -24.98 6.15
C HIS A 204 -20.04 -26.40 6.62
N ASN A 205 -18.92 -26.55 7.34
CA ASN A 205 -18.59 -27.72 8.14
C ASN A 205 -19.28 -27.67 9.53
N PHE A 206 -20.50 -27.14 9.56
CA PHE A 206 -21.35 -26.93 10.73
C PHE A 206 -22.76 -26.62 10.24
N ASP A 207 -23.74 -26.56 11.15
CA ASP A 207 -25.08 -26.06 10.85
C ASP A 207 -25.35 -24.78 11.66
N ASN A 208 -25.70 -23.70 10.95
CA ASN A 208 -26.05 -22.40 11.52
C ASN A 208 -27.50 -21.99 11.21
N GLY A 209 -28.34 -22.94 10.80
CA GLY A 209 -29.74 -22.69 10.40
C GLY A 209 -29.96 -22.59 8.89
N SER A 210 -28.90 -22.53 8.09
CA SER A 210 -28.97 -22.66 6.62
C SER A 210 -29.11 -24.11 6.14
N GLY A 211 -28.98 -25.07 7.05
CA GLY A 211 -29.05 -26.50 6.77
C GLY A 211 -27.71 -27.10 6.34
N PHE A 212 -27.53 -28.38 6.68
CA PHE A 212 -26.37 -29.16 6.27
C PHE A 212 -26.52 -29.73 4.85
N ILE A 213 -25.48 -29.58 4.03
CA ILE A 213 -25.39 -30.16 2.69
C ILE A 213 -24.19 -31.12 2.70
N ARG A 214 -24.38 -32.42 2.47
CA ARG A 214 -23.24 -33.33 2.28
C ARG A 214 -22.36 -32.82 1.13
N LEU A 215 -21.04 -32.81 1.30
CA LEU A 215 -20.10 -32.21 0.34
C LEU A 215 -20.32 -32.69 -1.11
N ARG A 216 -20.53 -33.99 -1.32
CA ARG A 216 -20.83 -34.57 -2.65
C ARG A 216 -22.08 -33.98 -3.34
N ASN A 217 -23.02 -33.43 -2.57
CA ASN A 217 -24.28 -32.89 -3.06
C ASN A 217 -24.22 -31.38 -3.35
N VAL A 218 -23.05 -30.75 -3.18
CA VAL A 218 -22.86 -29.35 -3.57
C VAL A 218 -23.12 -29.18 -5.07
N SER A 219 -23.87 -28.12 -5.41
CA SER A 219 -24.19 -27.78 -6.80
C SER A 219 -22.93 -27.72 -7.67
N THR A 220 -22.97 -28.38 -8.83
CA THR A 220 -21.84 -28.38 -9.78
C THR A 220 -21.65 -27.03 -10.50
N ARG A 221 -22.45 -26.01 -10.19
CA ARG A 221 -22.21 -24.63 -10.64
C ARG A 221 -21.06 -23.94 -9.91
N TRP A 222 -20.74 -24.39 -8.70
CA TRP A 222 -19.54 -23.98 -7.99
C TRP A 222 -18.31 -24.61 -8.66
N ASP A 223 -17.27 -23.82 -8.88
CA ASP A 223 -15.99 -24.29 -9.43
C ASP A 223 -14.99 -24.61 -8.31
N VAL A 224 -15.05 -23.81 -7.23
CA VAL A 224 -14.18 -23.93 -6.06
C VAL A 224 -15.04 -23.93 -4.80
N ILE A 225 -14.74 -24.84 -3.89
CA ILE A 225 -15.45 -25.03 -2.64
C ILE A 225 -14.45 -24.81 -1.49
N ASN A 226 -14.69 -23.75 -0.72
CA ASN A 226 -13.91 -23.41 0.47
C ASN A 226 -14.57 -24.12 1.66
N VAL A 227 -13.93 -25.14 2.21
CA VAL A 227 -14.44 -25.86 3.37
C VAL A 227 -14.23 -25.03 4.63
N SER A 228 -15.32 -24.67 5.32
CA SER A 228 -15.34 -23.70 6.42
C SER A 228 -15.64 -24.38 7.77
N PHE A 229 -14.74 -24.44 8.74
CA PHE A 229 -13.35 -23.98 8.74
C PHE A 229 -12.45 -25.02 9.41
N ALA A 230 -11.15 -24.94 9.12
CA ALA A 230 -10.14 -25.42 10.04
C ALA A 230 -9.85 -24.34 11.09
N GLU A 231 -9.71 -24.73 12.35
CA GLU A 231 -9.69 -23.81 13.49
C GLU A 231 -8.48 -24.06 14.42
N PRO A 232 -8.01 -23.06 15.19
CA PRO A 232 -6.95 -23.27 16.17
C PRO A 232 -7.37 -24.27 17.26
N THR A 233 -6.51 -25.23 17.59
CA THR A 233 -6.82 -26.22 18.64
C THR A 233 -6.37 -25.80 20.04
N ASN A 234 -5.42 -24.86 20.13
CA ASN A 234 -4.76 -24.47 21.38
C ASN A 234 -4.69 -22.94 21.51
N GLY A 235 -5.84 -22.27 21.41
CA GLY A 235 -5.94 -20.82 21.42
C GLY A 235 -5.34 -20.16 20.17
N SER A 236 -5.51 -18.84 20.06
CA SER A 236 -5.16 -18.12 18.83
C SER A 236 -3.65 -18.01 18.58
N THR A 237 -2.81 -18.06 19.60
CA THR A 237 -1.35 -17.87 19.49
C THR A 237 -0.54 -19.17 19.37
N GLY A 238 -1.17 -20.33 19.60
CA GLY A 238 -0.49 -21.63 19.57
C GLY A 238 -0.15 -22.15 18.17
N GLY A 239 -0.76 -21.59 17.12
CA GLY A 239 -0.51 -21.91 15.72
C GLY A 239 -0.98 -23.28 15.23
N THR A 240 -1.25 -24.25 16.11
CA THR A 240 -1.76 -25.57 15.70
C THR A 240 -3.21 -25.46 15.22
N ILE A 241 -3.47 -25.92 13.99
CA ILE A 241 -4.79 -25.94 13.38
C ILE A 241 -5.35 -27.37 13.36
N GLY A 242 -6.65 -27.51 13.61
CA GLY A 242 -7.39 -28.77 13.57
C GLY A 242 -8.56 -28.70 12.59
N PHE A 243 -8.95 -29.87 12.07
CA PHE A 243 -10.13 -30.00 11.22
C PHE A 243 -10.77 -31.38 11.38
N THR A 244 -12.08 -31.38 11.65
CA THR A 244 -12.91 -32.57 11.79
C THR A 244 -14.19 -32.39 10.96
N PRO A 245 -14.49 -33.27 10.00
CA PRO A 245 -15.72 -33.18 9.22
C PRO A 245 -16.98 -33.25 10.09
N TYR A 246 -17.93 -32.36 9.82
CA TYR A 246 -19.23 -32.32 10.48
C TYR A 246 -20.26 -33.14 9.70
N GLY A 247 -21.14 -33.86 10.42
CA GLY A 247 -22.26 -34.60 9.82
C GLY A 247 -21.86 -35.77 8.92
N THR A 248 -20.58 -36.18 8.90
CA THR A 248 -20.09 -37.28 8.06
C THR A 248 -18.86 -37.96 8.67
N SER A 249 -18.55 -39.19 8.23
CA SER A 249 -17.32 -39.87 8.64
C SER A 249 -16.11 -39.29 7.91
N GLU A 250 -14.92 -39.40 8.50
CA GLU A 250 -13.67 -38.99 7.83
C GLU A 250 -13.49 -39.69 6.46
N ALA A 251 -13.79 -40.98 6.40
CA ALA A 251 -13.66 -41.77 5.16
C ALA A 251 -14.64 -41.29 4.08
N ASP A 252 -15.89 -41.03 4.44
CA ASP A 252 -16.90 -40.49 3.52
C ASP A 252 -16.52 -39.08 3.04
N PHE A 253 -16.05 -38.22 3.94
CA PHE A 253 -15.63 -36.86 3.57
C PHE A 253 -14.48 -36.90 2.56
N LYS A 254 -13.46 -37.74 2.79
CA LYS A 254 -12.35 -37.95 1.85
C LYS A 254 -12.84 -38.45 0.48
N ALA A 255 -13.79 -39.38 0.47
CA ALA A 255 -14.38 -39.89 -0.76
C ALA A 255 -15.17 -38.79 -1.50
N ASP A 256 -15.89 -37.94 -0.79
CA ASP A 256 -16.63 -36.82 -1.35
C ASP A 256 -15.70 -35.73 -1.93
N VAL A 257 -14.59 -35.41 -1.25
CA VAL A 257 -13.54 -34.51 -1.79
C VAL A 257 -12.98 -35.08 -3.09
N ALA A 258 -12.60 -36.37 -3.11
CA ALA A 258 -12.07 -37.02 -4.30
C ALA A 258 -13.09 -37.05 -5.45
N TYR A 259 -14.37 -37.30 -5.14
CA TYR A 259 -15.45 -37.26 -6.12
C TYR A 259 -15.59 -35.88 -6.78
N LEU A 260 -15.66 -34.80 -6.00
CA LEU A 260 -15.77 -33.45 -6.55
C LEU A 260 -14.56 -33.09 -7.42
N LYS A 261 -13.36 -33.47 -6.98
CA LYS A 261 -12.13 -33.31 -7.77
C LYS A 261 -12.17 -34.09 -9.08
N SER A 262 -12.78 -35.29 -9.11
CA SER A 262 -12.98 -36.05 -10.34
C SER A 262 -13.94 -35.38 -11.33
N LEU A 263 -14.81 -34.49 -10.84
CA LEU A 263 -15.67 -33.62 -11.67
C LEU A 263 -14.97 -32.31 -12.10
N GLY A 264 -13.66 -32.18 -11.85
CA GLY A 264 -12.88 -30.99 -12.16
C GLY A 264 -13.07 -29.84 -11.16
N LYS A 265 -13.75 -30.08 -10.02
CA LYS A 265 -13.92 -29.06 -8.97
C LYS A 265 -12.67 -28.93 -8.14
N LYS A 266 -12.49 -27.76 -7.53
CA LYS A 266 -11.44 -27.54 -6.53
C LYS A 266 -12.04 -27.54 -5.15
N VAL A 267 -11.45 -28.27 -4.23
CA VAL A 267 -11.85 -28.27 -2.82
C VAL A 267 -10.66 -27.81 -2.00
N ILE A 268 -10.79 -26.67 -1.35
CA ILE A 268 -9.73 -26.07 -0.54
C ILE A 268 -10.20 -25.91 0.90
N ILE A 269 -9.26 -25.94 1.85
CA ILE A 269 -9.57 -25.74 3.26
C ILE A 269 -9.44 -24.27 3.63
N SER A 270 -10.48 -23.68 4.21
CA SER A 270 -10.43 -22.32 4.73
C SER A 270 -10.06 -22.30 6.21
N ILE A 271 -9.20 -21.36 6.60
CA ILE A 271 -8.78 -21.15 7.98
C ILE A 271 -9.23 -19.76 8.41
N GLY A 272 -10.05 -19.72 9.47
CA GLY A 272 -10.53 -18.47 10.01
C GLY A 272 -12.02 -18.51 10.33
N GLY A 273 -12.74 -17.48 9.87
CA GLY A 273 -14.08 -17.15 10.33
C GLY A 273 -14.09 -16.52 11.73
N ALA A 274 -15.25 -16.00 12.12
CA ALA A 274 -15.42 -15.20 13.35
C ALA A 274 -14.86 -15.84 14.64
N ASN A 275 -14.80 -17.18 14.71
CA ASN A 275 -14.29 -17.92 15.87
C ASN A 275 -12.88 -18.49 15.69
N GLY A 276 -12.34 -18.49 14.46
CA GLY A 276 -11.09 -19.16 14.09
C GLY A 276 -9.86 -18.25 14.11
N GLN A 277 -9.73 -17.38 15.11
CA GLN A 277 -8.65 -16.38 15.15
C GLN A 277 -7.26 -17.03 15.25
N VAL A 278 -6.34 -16.68 14.35
CA VAL A 278 -4.95 -17.19 14.33
C VAL A 278 -3.95 -16.05 14.42
N ARG A 279 -3.02 -16.10 15.38
CA ARG A 279 -1.95 -15.11 15.60
C ARG A 279 -0.59 -15.78 15.64
N LEU A 280 0.15 -15.70 14.52
CA LEU A 280 1.48 -16.30 14.40
C LEU A 280 2.57 -15.38 14.97
N GLU A 281 2.57 -15.15 16.29
CA GLU A 281 3.47 -14.20 16.94
C GLU A 281 4.92 -14.68 17.01
N THR A 282 5.14 -16.00 16.95
CA THR A 282 6.45 -16.63 17.06
C THR A 282 6.71 -17.60 15.90
N THR A 283 7.98 -17.91 15.66
CA THR A 283 8.39 -18.94 14.69
C THR A 283 7.91 -20.34 15.09
N ALA A 284 7.78 -20.63 16.38
CA ALA A 284 7.20 -21.88 16.86
C ALA A 284 5.72 -22.01 16.49
N ALA A 285 4.93 -20.93 16.67
CA ALA A 285 3.54 -20.90 16.23
C ALA A 285 3.42 -21.03 14.71
N ARG A 286 4.30 -20.36 13.95
CA ARG A 286 4.41 -20.53 12.49
C ARG A 286 4.67 -21.99 12.11
N ASP A 287 5.61 -22.67 12.76
CA ASP A 287 5.94 -24.07 12.44
C ASP A 287 4.81 -25.02 12.78
N ALA A 288 4.13 -24.79 13.92
CA ALA A 288 2.94 -25.53 14.27
C ALA A 288 1.82 -25.35 13.22
N PHE A 289 1.63 -24.13 12.73
CA PHE A 289 0.68 -23.82 11.66
C PHE A 289 1.04 -24.55 10.36
N VAL A 290 2.29 -24.44 9.90
CA VAL A 290 2.75 -25.11 8.68
C VAL A 290 2.56 -26.63 8.79
N ASN A 291 2.98 -27.24 9.90
CA ASN A 291 2.93 -28.69 10.07
C ASN A 291 1.49 -29.21 10.13
N SER A 292 0.62 -28.53 10.87
CA SER A 292 -0.78 -28.93 11.00
C SER A 292 -1.56 -28.72 9.70
N MET A 293 -1.39 -27.57 9.03
CA MET A 293 -2.02 -27.31 7.74
C MET A 293 -1.57 -28.28 6.66
N ARG A 294 -0.26 -28.56 6.57
CA ARG A 294 0.25 -29.59 5.67
C ARG A 294 -0.44 -30.93 5.91
N SER A 295 -0.52 -31.35 7.18
CA SER A 295 -1.15 -32.62 7.56
C SER A 295 -2.62 -32.67 7.19
N ILE A 296 -3.38 -31.58 7.40
CA ILE A 296 -4.79 -31.48 7.00
C ILE A 296 -4.94 -31.58 5.49
N ILE A 297 -4.16 -30.81 4.73
CA ILE A 297 -4.22 -30.79 3.26
C ILE A 297 -3.92 -32.18 2.68
N GLU A 298 -2.86 -32.84 3.15
CA GLU A 298 -2.47 -34.19 2.72
C GLU A 298 -3.52 -35.25 3.12
N LYS A 299 -4.03 -35.16 4.36
CA LYS A 299 -4.98 -36.14 4.91
C LYS A 299 -6.30 -36.18 4.13
N TYR A 300 -6.82 -35.02 3.76
CA TYR A 300 -8.12 -34.88 3.11
C TYR A 300 -8.03 -34.69 1.59
N GLY A 301 -6.84 -34.48 1.05
CA GLY A 301 -6.62 -34.33 -0.39
C GLY A 301 -7.10 -32.99 -0.96
N PHE A 302 -7.04 -31.92 -0.15
CA PHE A 302 -7.40 -30.56 -0.59
C PHE A 302 -6.45 -30.04 -1.67
N ASP A 303 -6.97 -29.19 -2.56
CA ASP A 303 -6.21 -28.59 -3.67
C ASP A 303 -5.40 -27.34 -3.25
N GLY A 304 -5.60 -26.88 -2.02
CA GLY A 304 -5.13 -25.58 -1.59
C GLY A 304 -5.63 -25.18 -0.22
N MET A 305 -5.38 -23.92 0.13
CA MET A 305 -5.92 -23.27 1.31
C MET A 305 -6.44 -21.88 1.01
N ASP A 306 -7.40 -21.46 1.83
CA ASP A 306 -7.97 -20.12 1.86
C ASP A 306 -7.67 -19.47 3.22
N ILE A 307 -7.07 -18.28 3.21
CA ILE A 307 -6.80 -17.52 4.44
C ILE A 307 -7.93 -16.54 4.67
N ASP A 308 -8.78 -16.86 5.62
CA ASP A 308 -9.94 -16.07 6.04
C ASP A 308 -9.71 -15.49 7.44
N PHE A 309 -8.50 -14.97 7.66
CA PHE A 309 -8.13 -14.42 8.97
C PHE A 309 -8.86 -13.10 9.19
N GLU A 310 -9.78 -13.11 10.16
CA GLU A 310 -10.57 -11.98 10.60
C GLU A 310 -10.16 -11.51 12.02
N GLY A 311 -10.87 -10.51 12.54
CA GLY A 311 -10.78 -10.11 13.94
C GLY A 311 -9.40 -9.58 14.31
N HIS A 312 -8.70 -10.22 15.25
CA HIS A 312 -7.36 -9.81 15.71
C HIS A 312 -6.26 -10.79 15.27
N SER A 313 -6.51 -11.55 14.20
CA SER A 313 -5.55 -12.51 13.62
C SER A 313 -4.34 -11.81 13.00
N LEU A 314 -4.56 -10.63 12.40
CA LEU A 314 -3.53 -9.85 11.75
C LEU A 314 -3.60 -8.38 12.18
N SER A 315 -2.46 -7.79 12.49
CA SER A 315 -2.30 -6.37 12.83
C SER A 315 -0.89 -5.92 12.46
N ILE A 316 -0.68 -4.61 12.37
CA ILE A 316 0.64 -4.00 12.11
C ILE A 316 1.10 -3.26 13.37
N ASN A 317 2.33 -3.50 13.81
CA ASN A 317 2.92 -2.78 14.92
C ASN A 317 3.16 -1.31 14.56
N PRO A 318 2.96 -0.36 15.50
CA PRO A 318 3.30 1.03 15.28
C PRO A 318 4.75 1.21 14.80
N GLY A 319 4.93 2.01 13.74
CA GLY A 319 6.24 2.26 13.11
C GLY A 319 6.60 1.31 11.97
N ASP A 320 5.84 0.23 11.74
CA ASP A 320 6.03 -0.68 10.61
C ASP A 320 5.38 -0.12 9.33
N ALA A 321 6.01 0.92 8.78
CA ALA A 321 5.44 1.78 7.74
C ALA A 321 5.53 1.23 6.30
N ASP A 322 6.46 0.31 6.05
CA ASP A 322 6.76 -0.17 4.71
C ASP A 322 6.14 -1.54 4.49
N PHE A 323 4.98 -1.59 3.83
CA PHE A 323 4.29 -2.86 3.53
C PHE A 323 5.15 -3.80 2.66
N LYS A 324 6.17 -3.30 1.95
CA LYS A 324 7.06 -4.11 1.12
C LYS A 324 8.10 -4.87 1.95
N ASN A 325 8.43 -4.33 3.13
CA ASN A 325 9.43 -4.87 4.04
C ASN A 325 8.85 -4.93 5.48
N PRO A 326 7.79 -5.73 5.70
CA PRO A 326 7.10 -5.76 6.99
C PRO A 326 8.02 -6.31 8.08
N LYS A 327 7.84 -5.79 9.30
CA LYS A 327 8.60 -6.18 10.51
C LYS A 327 7.72 -6.80 11.58
N THR A 328 6.41 -6.59 11.50
CA THR A 328 5.45 -7.08 12.49
C THR A 328 5.42 -8.61 12.50
N PRO A 329 5.69 -9.28 13.63
CA PRO A 329 5.88 -10.73 13.66
C PRO A 329 4.72 -11.54 13.08
N VAL A 330 3.46 -11.19 13.40
CA VAL A 330 2.28 -11.90 12.87
C VAL A 330 2.19 -11.83 11.34
N VAL A 331 2.64 -10.73 10.73
CA VAL A 331 2.69 -10.54 9.27
C VAL A 331 3.85 -11.34 8.66
N VAL A 332 5.06 -11.17 9.21
CA VAL A 332 6.28 -11.84 8.70
C VAL A 332 6.16 -13.36 8.78
N ASN A 333 5.64 -13.87 9.91
CA ASN A 333 5.45 -15.29 10.11
C ASN A 333 4.36 -15.86 9.21
N LEU A 334 3.27 -15.13 8.96
CA LEU A 334 2.24 -15.56 8.01
C LEU A 334 2.80 -15.66 6.58
N ILE A 335 3.55 -14.65 6.12
CA ILE A 335 4.22 -14.69 4.81
C ILE A 335 5.15 -15.92 4.73
N SER A 336 5.96 -16.15 5.76
CA SER A 336 6.86 -17.29 5.84
C SER A 336 6.11 -18.64 5.80
N ALA A 337 5.00 -18.76 6.53
CA ALA A 337 4.18 -19.97 6.55
C ALA A 337 3.57 -20.27 5.17
N ILE A 338 2.98 -19.26 4.54
CA ILE A 338 2.38 -19.37 3.19
C ILE A 338 3.42 -19.84 2.19
N ARG A 339 4.59 -19.22 2.17
CA ARG A 339 5.71 -19.59 1.27
C ARG A 339 6.16 -21.02 1.51
N THR A 340 6.26 -21.43 2.78
CA THR A 340 6.68 -22.78 3.15
C THR A 340 5.68 -23.83 2.65
N LEU A 341 4.38 -23.62 2.88
CA LEU A 341 3.32 -24.50 2.39
C LEU A 341 3.28 -24.54 0.86
N ARG A 342 3.40 -23.38 0.20
CA ARG A 342 3.40 -23.28 -1.25
C ARG A 342 4.59 -23.99 -1.90
N ASN A 343 5.76 -23.96 -1.27
CA ASN A 343 6.95 -24.68 -1.72
C ASN A 343 6.79 -26.19 -1.55
N HIS A 344 6.15 -26.63 -0.46
CA HIS A 344 5.88 -28.04 -0.19
C HIS A 344 4.92 -28.67 -1.22
N PHE A 345 3.78 -28.02 -1.46
CA PHE A 345 2.75 -28.57 -2.36
C PHE A 345 3.00 -28.27 -3.84
N GLY A 346 3.97 -27.42 -4.16
CA GLY A 346 4.34 -27.10 -5.53
C GLY A 346 3.26 -26.28 -6.24
N THR A 347 3.39 -26.19 -7.57
CA THR A 347 2.75 -25.11 -8.33
C THR A 347 1.24 -25.21 -8.49
N LYS A 348 0.68 -26.41 -8.30
CA LYS A 348 -0.76 -26.68 -8.35
C LYS A 348 -1.50 -26.28 -7.07
N PHE A 349 -0.79 -25.90 -6.01
CA PHE A 349 -1.40 -25.48 -4.75
C PHE A 349 -2.14 -24.16 -4.92
N LEU A 350 -3.45 -24.19 -4.69
CA LEU A 350 -4.29 -23.00 -4.69
C LEU A 350 -4.11 -22.23 -3.38
N LEU A 351 -3.83 -20.94 -3.51
CA LEU A 351 -3.76 -20.01 -2.40
C LEU A 351 -4.77 -18.90 -2.64
N THR A 352 -5.79 -18.84 -1.79
CA THR A 352 -6.79 -17.77 -1.80
C THR A 352 -6.79 -17.03 -0.47
N MET A 353 -7.33 -15.82 -0.46
CA MET A 353 -7.51 -15.04 0.76
C MET A 353 -8.83 -14.29 0.70
N ALA A 354 -9.51 -14.17 1.83
CA ALA A 354 -10.80 -13.48 1.94
C ALA A 354 -10.83 -12.45 3.09
N PRO A 355 -9.90 -11.49 3.15
CA PRO A 355 -9.96 -10.45 4.16
C PRO A 355 -11.20 -9.58 4.00
N GLU A 356 -11.69 -9.03 5.10
CA GLU A 356 -12.62 -7.89 5.08
C GLU A 356 -11.95 -6.66 4.45
N THR A 357 -12.74 -5.74 3.88
CA THR A 357 -12.23 -4.49 3.28
C THR A 357 -11.41 -3.65 4.27
N PHE A 358 -11.69 -3.80 5.57
CA PHE A 358 -10.95 -3.19 6.67
C PHE A 358 -9.45 -3.52 6.65
N PHE A 359 -9.08 -4.73 6.27
CA PHE A 359 -7.68 -5.15 6.24
C PHE A 359 -6.96 -4.82 4.92
N VAL A 360 -7.69 -4.35 3.91
CA VAL A 360 -7.16 -4.10 2.55
C VAL A 360 -7.44 -2.67 2.12
N GLN A 361 -8.66 -2.37 1.64
CA GLN A 361 -9.01 -1.07 1.07
C GLN A 361 -8.99 0.06 2.09
N LEU A 362 -9.33 -0.18 3.36
CA LEU A 362 -9.19 0.86 4.40
C LEU A 362 -7.74 1.37 4.50
N GLY A 363 -6.77 0.52 4.13
CA GLY A 363 -5.35 0.85 3.97
C GLY A 363 -5.07 2.07 3.10
N TYR A 364 -5.98 2.46 2.20
CA TYR A 364 -5.90 3.71 1.44
C TYR A 364 -5.96 4.95 2.35
N ALA A 365 -6.96 4.99 3.24
CA ALA A 365 -7.17 6.11 4.16
C ALA A 365 -6.31 6.00 5.43
N PHE A 366 -6.22 4.79 6.00
CA PHE A 366 -5.56 4.52 7.27
C PHE A 366 -4.71 3.26 7.17
N TYR A 367 -3.42 3.39 7.44
CA TYR A 367 -2.50 2.25 7.50
C TYR A 367 -1.96 2.10 8.91
N GLY A 368 -2.25 0.96 9.55
CA GLY A 368 -1.99 0.73 10.97
C GLY A 368 -0.54 0.96 11.41
N GLY A 369 0.43 0.75 10.50
CA GLY A 369 1.85 0.97 10.80
C GLY A 369 2.29 2.43 10.89
N THR A 370 1.57 3.36 10.25
CA THR A 370 1.94 4.79 10.20
C THR A 370 0.95 5.72 10.87
N CYS A 371 -0.31 5.30 10.98
CA CYS A 371 -1.37 6.18 11.42
C CYS A 371 -1.49 6.17 12.95
N SER A 372 -1.37 7.36 13.54
CA SER A 372 -1.49 7.55 14.99
C SER A 372 -2.97 7.54 15.38
N GLY A 373 -3.35 6.63 16.27
CA GLY A 373 -4.69 6.58 16.87
C GLY A 373 -5.77 5.90 16.04
N CYS A 374 -5.46 5.36 14.87
CA CYS A 374 -6.36 4.43 14.18
C CYS A 374 -6.07 2.98 14.58
N ASP A 375 -6.97 2.09 14.19
CA ASP A 375 -6.84 0.66 14.45
C ASP A 375 -5.65 0.06 13.69
N THR A 376 -4.76 -0.63 14.42
CA THR A 376 -3.56 -1.30 13.89
C THR A 376 -3.82 -2.37 12.84
N ARG A 377 -5.06 -2.82 12.69
CA ARG A 377 -5.50 -3.81 11.71
C ARG A 377 -5.80 -3.19 10.34
N ALA A 378 -6.00 -1.87 10.26
CA ALA A 378 -6.30 -1.17 9.02
C ALA A 378 -5.16 -1.37 8.00
N GLY A 379 -5.47 -2.01 6.87
CA GLY A 379 -4.47 -2.34 5.84
C GLY A 379 -3.49 -3.47 6.21
N ALA A 380 -3.75 -4.26 7.27
CA ALA A 380 -2.78 -5.26 7.75
C ALA A 380 -2.54 -6.43 6.78
N TYR A 381 -3.43 -6.68 5.83
CA TYR A 381 -3.22 -7.69 4.79
C TYR A 381 -2.31 -7.21 3.65
N LEU A 382 -2.16 -5.90 3.43
CA LEU A 382 -1.36 -5.34 2.34
C LEU A 382 0.08 -5.89 2.29
N PRO A 383 0.84 -5.95 3.40
CA PRO A 383 2.18 -6.55 3.35
C PRO A 383 2.16 -8.03 2.98
N VAL A 384 1.17 -8.79 3.45
CA VAL A 384 1.03 -10.22 3.11
C VAL A 384 0.74 -10.38 1.63
N LEU A 385 -0.26 -9.65 1.12
CA LEU A 385 -0.65 -9.66 -0.28
C LEU A 385 0.52 -9.27 -1.18
N TYR A 386 1.25 -8.20 -0.86
CA TYR A 386 2.41 -7.78 -1.63
C TYR A 386 3.48 -8.87 -1.69
N ALA A 387 3.78 -9.50 -0.54
CA ALA A 387 4.83 -10.49 -0.43
C ALA A 387 4.51 -11.85 -1.05
N VAL A 388 3.23 -12.15 -1.34
CA VAL A 388 2.81 -13.44 -1.92
C VAL A 388 2.01 -13.30 -3.22
N ARG A 389 1.90 -12.09 -3.79
CA ARG A 389 1.16 -11.81 -5.02
C ARG A 389 1.58 -12.67 -6.22
N ASP A 390 2.79 -13.21 -6.22
CA ASP A 390 3.31 -14.12 -7.24
C ASP A 390 2.83 -15.57 -7.12
N ILE A 391 2.33 -15.95 -5.94
CA ILE A 391 1.80 -17.30 -5.69
C ILE A 391 0.32 -17.28 -5.31
N LEU A 392 -0.26 -16.10 -5.10
CA LEU A 392 -1.69 -15.90 -4.87
C LEU A 392 -2.49 -16.30 -6.11
N SER A 393 -3.39 -17.27 -5.95
CA SER A 393 -4.32 -17.67 -7.02
C SER A 393 -5.34 -16.56 -7.28
N TRP A 394 -6.05 -16.12 -6.24
CA TRP A 394 -6.86 -14.90 -6.26
C TRP A 394 -7.14 -14.39 -4.84
N LEU A 395 -7.47 -13.11 -4.76
CA LEU A 395 -8.01 -12.39 -3.62
C LEU A 395 -9.51 -12.25 -3.82
N GLN A 396 -10.28 -12.57 -2.77
CA GLN A 396 -11.74 -12.49 -2.74
C GLN A 396 -12.17 -11.67 -1.52
N VAL A 397 -11.93 -10.36 -1.57
CA VAL A 397 -12.29 -9.45 -0.46
C VAL A 397 -13.78 -9.57 -0.15
N GLN A 398 -14.12 -9.58 1.13
CA GLN A 398 -15.50 -9.61 1.59
C GLN A 398 -16.13 -8.21 1.43
N ASP A 399 -16.89 -8.00 0.36
CA ASP A 399 -17.60 -6.73 0.10
C ASP A 399 -18.93 -6.65 0.88
N TYR A 400 -18.92 -7.12 2.13
CA TYR A 400 -20.07 -7.24 3.01
C TYR A 400 -19.64 -7.16 4.47
N ASN A 401 -20.60 -7.02 5.39
CA ASN A 401 -20.36 -6.72 6.81
C ASN A 401 -19.38 -5.55 7.03
N SER A 402 -19.34 -4.62 6.07
CA SER A 402 -18.33 -3.58 5.98
C SER A 402 -18.90 -2.22 6.35
N GLY A 403 -18.11 -1.44 7.09
CA GLY A 403 -18.35 -0.01 7.25
C GLY A 403 -18.08 0.76 5.94
N PRO A 404 -18.31 2.09 5.93
CA PRO A 404 -17.97 2.91 4.77
C PRO A 404 -16.48 2.87 4.49
N ILE A 405 -16.10 2.68 3.23
CA ILE A 405 -14.69 2.70 2.79
C ILE A 405 -14.48 3.85 1.82
N THR A 406 -13.35 4.56 1.97
CA THR A 406 -12.98 5.61 1.02
C THR A 406 -12.46 4.98 -0.26
N GLY A 407 -13.15 5.26 -1.36
CA GLY A 407 -12.76 4.83 -2.69
C GLY A 407 -11.60 5.66 -3.24
N LEU A 408 -11.12 5.21 -4.39
CA LEU A 408 -10.08 5.90 -5.17
C LEU A 408 -10.46 7.38 -5.46
N ASP A 409 -11.74 7.68 -5.61
CA ASP A 409 -12.34 9.01 -5.84
C ASP A 409 -12.40 9.91 -4.59
N ASP A 410 -11.78 9.48 -3.49
CA ASP A 410 -11.79 10.18 -2.20
C ASP A 410 -13.19 10.36 -1.58
N GLN A 411 -14.18 9.59 -2.04
CA GLN A 411 -15.53 9.55 -1.47
C GLN A 411 -15.76 8.31 -0.63
N TYR A 412 -16.68 8.39 0.33
CA TYR A 412 -17.14 7.21 1.08
C TYR A 412 -18.12 6.40 0.25
N HIS A 413 -17.86 5.10 0.17
CA HIS A 413 -18.73 4.11 -0.44
C HIS A 413 -19.29 3.19 0.64
N ASN A 414 -20.58 2.91 0.58
CA ASN A 414 -21.29 2.04 1.53
C ASN A 414 -21.64 0.72 0.86
N MET A 415 -21.45 -0.41 1.55
CA MET A 415 -21.83 -1.73 1.04
C MET A 415 -23.33 -1.85 0.68
N GLY A 416 -23.69 -2.87 -0.09
CA GLY A 416 -25.08 -3.14 -0.46
C GLY A 416 -25.54 -2.48 -1.78
N ASN A 417 -24.62 -2.07 -2.65
CA ASN A 417 -24.95 -1.58 -3.99
C ASN A 417 -23.79 -1.83 -4.97
N ALA A 418 -24.06 -1.70 -6.27
CA ALA A 418 -23.07 -1.92 -7.32
C ALA A 418 -21.88 -0.92 -7.28
N ASP A 419 -22.10 0.33 -6.88
CA ASP A 419 -21.06 1.38 -6.84
C ASP A 419 -19.95 1.00 -5.85
N PHE A 420 -20.32 0.47 -4.68
CA PHE A 420 -19.37 -0.07 -3.70
C PHE A 420 -18.52 -1.21 -4.25
N HIS A 421 -19.14 -2.20 -4.89
CA HIS A 421 -18.41 -3.33 -5.48
C HIS A 421 -17.41 -2.85 -6.54
N VAL A 422 -17.81 -1.88 -7.38
CA VAL A 422 -16.90 -1.28 -8.35
C VAL A 422 -15.76 -0.54 -7.65
N ALA A 423 -16.06 0.34 -6.69
CA ALA A 423 -15.05 1.14 -6.02
C ALA A 423 -14.01 0.27 -5.27
N MET A 424 -14.46 -0.78 -4.58
CA MET A 424 -13.59 -1.69 -3.83
C MET A 424 -12.73 -2.56 -4.74
N THR A 425 -13.30 -3.03 -5.86
CA THR A 425 -12.60 -3.88 -6.82
C THR A 425 -11.60 -3.08 -7.66
N ASP A 426 -11.96 -1.86 -8.06
CA ASP A 426 -11.12 -0.99 -8.87
C ASP A 426 -9.85 -0.55 -8.12
N MET A 427 -9.89 -0.46 -6.79
CA MET A 427 -8.69 -0.30 -5.95
C MET A 427 -7.68 -1.43 -6.17
N LEU A 428 -8.13 -2.68 -6.26
CA LEU A 428 -7.27 -3.84 -6.48
C LEU A 428 -6.75 -3.90 -7.92
N LEU A 429 -7.56 -3.50 -8.90
CA LEU A 429 -7.21 -3.51 -10.32
C LEU A 429 -6.34 -2.32 -10.76
N THR A 430 -6.38 -1.22 -10.00
CA THR A 430 -5.60 0.00 -10.27
C THR A 430 -4.35 0.10 -9.38
N GLY A 431 -4.42 -0.43 -8.16
CA GLY A 431 -3.50 -0.07 -7.09
C GLY A 431 -3.86 1.26 -6.44
N PHE A 432 -3.30 1.55 -5.27
CA PHE A 432 -3.65 2.75 -4.50
C PHE A 432 -2.54 3.20 -3.54
N PRO A 433 -2.43 4.50 -3.22
CA PRO A 433 -1.48 5.00 -2.23
C PRO A 433 -1.91 4.60 -0.82
N VAL A 434 -1.05 3.86 -0.12
CA VAL A 434 -1.29 3.37 1.24
C VAL A 434 -1.14 4.53 2.23
N GLY A 435 -2.11 4.70 3.13
CA GLY A 435 -2.15 5.78 4.11
C GLY A 435 -2.09 7.17 3.47
N ARG A 436 -2.71 7.33 2.29
CA ARG A 436 -2.68 8.55 1.46
C ARG A 436 -1.27 9.01 1.07
N ASN A 437 -0.27 8.12 1.14
CA ASN A 437 1.10 8.44 0.76
C ASN A 437 1.34 8.10 -0.71
N ALA A 438 1.38 9.12 -1.56
CA ALA A 438 1.63 8.98 -3.00
C ALA A 438 2.99 8.32 -3.35
N SER A 439 3.96 8.33 -2.42
CA SER A 439 5.24 7.63 -2.60
C SER A 439 5.20 6.15 -2.19
N ASN A 440 4.11 5.71 -1.54
CA ASN A 440 3.93 4.34 -1.05
C ASN A 440 2.66 3.70 -1.65
N VAL A 441 2.74 3.30 -2.92
CA VAL A 441 1.60 2.75 -3.67
C VAL A 441 1.59 1.23 -3.61
N PHE A 442 0.49 0.65 -3.12
CA PHE A 442 0.19 -0.78 -3.30
C PHE A 442 -0.10 -1.04 -4.78
N PRO A 443 0.63 -1.94 -5.44
CA PRO A 443 0.48 -2.18 -6.87
C PRO A 443 -0.85 -2.85 -7.19
N ALA A 444 -1.34 -2.66 -8.42
CA ALA A 444 -2.45 -3.45 -8.93
C ALA A 444 -2.17 -4.96 -8.83
N LEU A 445 -3.23 -5.72 -8.61
CA LEU A 445 -3.26 -7.16 -8.83
C LEU A 445 -3.62 -7.45 -10.29
N ARG A 446 -3.21 -8.60 -10.80
CA ARG A 446 -3.72 -9.06 -12.09
C ARG A 446 -5.24 -9.25 -11.99
N PRO A 447 -6.03 -8.94 -13.02
CA PRO A 447 -7.47 -9.18 -12.98
C PRO A 447 -7.83 -10.65 -12.74
N ASP A 448 -7.01 -11.61 -13.19
CA ASP A 448 -7.18 -13.03 -12.88
C ASP A 448 -6.98 -13.41 -11.40
N GLN A 449 -6.47 -12.48 -10.59
CA GLN A 449 -6.33 -12.60 -9.13
C GLN A 449 -7.45 -11.89 -8.38
N VAL A 450 -8.46 -11.32 -9.04
CA VAL A 450 -9.47 -10.51 -8.36
C VAL A 450 -10.85 -11.16 -8.50
N VAL A 451 -11.46 -11.46 -7.36
CA VAL A 451 -12.81 -12.02 -7.20
C VAL A 451 -13.58 -11.12 -6.23
N ILE A 452 -14.87 -10.90 -6.47
CA ILE A 452 -15.74 -10.12 -5.56
C ILE A 452 -16.43 -11.07 -4.59
N GLY A 453 -16.25 -10.85 -3.27
CA GLY A 453 -16.90 -11.64 -2.22
C GLY A 453 -18.26 -11.07 -1.83
N LEU A 454 -19.31 -11.89 -1.86
CA LEU A 454 -20.70 -11.45 -1.75
C LEU A 454 -21.53 -12.34 -0.81
N PRO A 455 -22.52 -11.81 -0.06
CA PRO A 455 -23.52 -12.63 0.60
C PRO A 455 -24.41 -13.34 -0.44
N ALA A 456 -24.66 -14.63 -0.26
CA ALA A 456 -25.51 -15.41 -1.18
C ALA A 456 -26.96 -14.94 -1.13
N ASN A 457 -27.42 -14.45 0.02
CA ASN A 457 -28.76 -13.93 0.26
C ASN A 457 -28.74 -12.95 1.46
N GLY A 458 -29.88 -12.36 1.80
CA GLY A 458 -30.02 -11.41 2.92
C GLY A 458 -29.83 -11.99 4.33
N ASN A 459 -29.76 -13.32 4.50
CA ASN A 459 -29.45 -13.98 5.78
C ASN A 459 -27.95 -14.24 5.96
N ALA A 460 -27.15 -14.06 4.90
CA ALA A 460 -25.74 -14.39 4.87
C ALA A 460 -24.82 -13.23 5.30
N GLY A 461 -25.34 -12.28 6.09
CA GLY A 461 -24.64 -11.07 6.53
C GLY A 461 -25.26 -9.79 5.97
N GLY A 462 -24.75 -8.64 6.42
CA GLY A 462 -25.15 -7.32 5.94
C GLY A 462 -24.45 -6.97 4.62
N GLY A 463 -25.14 -6.28 3.72
CA GLY A 463 -24.57 -5.84 2.43
C GLY A 463 -24.94 -6.72 1.24
N TYR A 464 -25.93 -7.62 1.37
CA TYR A 464 -26.48 -8.35 0.22
C TYR A 464 -26.91 -7.39 -0.89
N THR A 465 -26.57 -7.74 -2.12
CA THR A 465 -26.96 -7.06 -3.36
C THR A 465 -27.69 -8.03 -4.27
N THR A 466 -28.68 -7.52 -5.02
CA THR A 466 -29.41 -8.37 -5.97
C THR A 466 -28.49 -8.84 -7.10
N PRO A 467 -28.77 -9.98 -7.75
CA PRO A 467 -27.96 -10.44 -8.88
C PRO A 467 -27.79 -9.40 -9.99
N ALA A 468 -28.80 -8.58 -10.24
CA ALA A 468 -28.73 -7.52 -11.25
C ALA A 468 -27.73 -6.40 -10.88
N GLU A 469 -27.67 -5.99 -9.61
CA GLU A 469 -26.71 -5.01 -9.12
C GLU A 469 -25.27 -5.54 -9.21
N VAL A 470 -25.06 -6.80 -8.81
CA VAL A 470 -23.74 -7.46 -8.90
C VAL A 470 -23.29 -7.55 -10.36
N GLN A 471 -24.16 -7.97 -11.27
CA GLN A 471 -23.83 -8.07 -12.69
C GLN A 471 -23.57 -6.69 -13.32
N ARG A 472 -24.29 -5.65 -12.88
CA ARG A 472 -24.01 -4.26 -13.29
C ARG A 472 -22.63 -3.80 -12.83
N ALA A 473 -22.20 -4.15 -11.62
CA ALA A 473 -20.85 -3.85 -11.14
C ALA A 473 -19.77 -4.54 -11.98
N VAL A 474 -19.94 -5.84 -12.28
CA VAL A 474 -18.99 -6.58 -13.13
C VAL A 474 -18.97 -6.03 -14.56
N ASP A 475 -20.11 -5.64 -15.13
CA ASP A 475 -20.18 -5.00 -16.45
C ASP A 475 -19.45 -3.65 -16.46
N ALA A 476 -19.54 -2.87 -15.38
CA ALA A 476 -18.80 -1.61 -15.27
C ALA A 476 -17.27 -1.85 -15.31
N LEU A 477 -16.80 -2.85 -14.58
CA LEU A 477 -15.38 -3.20 -14.49
C LEU A 477 -14.82 -3.83 -15.79
N VAL A 478 -15.59 -4.72 -16.43
CA VAL A 478 -15.11 -5.56 -17.54
C VAL A 478 -15.52 -5.03 -18.92
N LYS A 479 -16.69 -4.39 -19.02
CA LYS A 479 -17.23 -3.84 -20.28
C LYS A 479 -17.14 -2.32 -20.35
N GLY A 480 -16.85 -1.63 -19.23
CA GLY A 480 -16.77 -0.18 -19.18
C GLY A 480 -18.13 0.51 -19.22
N THR A 481 -19.19 -0.17 -18.78
CA THR A 481 -20.51 0.48 -18.64
C THR A 481 -20.48 1.50 -17.51
N SER A 482 -21.13 2.64 -17.70
CA SER A 482 -21.22 3.65 -16.64
C SER A 482 -21.93 3.11 -15.40
N ILE A 483 -21.43 3.47 -14.22
CA ILE A 483 -21.99 3.10 -12.92
C ILE A 483 -22.15 4.36 -12.07
N GLY A 484 -23.38 4.63 -11.63
CA GLY A 484 -23.68 5.69 -10.67
C GLY A 484 -22.87 6.97 -10.88
N THR A 485 -22.08 7.32 -9.87
CA THR A 485 -21.16 8.46 -9.88
C THR A 485 -19.69 8.05 -9.91
N TYR A 486 -19.37 6.79 -9.61
CA TYR A 486 -17.99 6.32 -9.58
C TYR A 486 -17.42 6.16 -11.00
N THR A 487 -16.24 6.73 -11.24
CA THR A 487 -15.51 6.55 -12.50
C THR A 487 -14.43 5.49 -12.33
N VAL A 488 -14.60 4.35 -13.00
CA VAL A 488 -13.62 3.26 -13.03
C VAL A 488 -12.29 3.75 -13.61
N ARG A 489 -11.20 3.50 -12.89
CA ARG A 489 -9.84 3.90 -13.24
C ARG A 489 -9.08 2.80 -13.96
N SER A 490 -9.32 1.54 -13.60
CA SER A 490 -8.79 0.40 -14.35
C SER A 490 -9.40 0.34 -15.75
N SER A 491 -8.59 -0.03 -16.74
CA SER A 491 -9.08 -0.14 -18.12
C SER A 491 -9.92 -1.42 -18.28
N PRO A 492 -11.17 -1.33 -18.79
CA PRO A 492 -11.97 -2.51 -19.09
C PRO A 492 -11.27 -3.50 -20.03
N ALA A 493 -10.46 -2.98 -20.96
CA ALA A 493 -9.67 -3.80 -21.88
C ALA A 493 -8.65 -4.68 -21.15
N ASN A 494 -8.10 -4.19 -20.04
CA ASN A 494 -7.17 -4.94 -19.19
C ASN A 494 -7.92 -5.92 -18.28
N ASN A 495 -9.16 -5.61 -17.90
CA ASN A 495 -9.95 -6.38 -16.93
C ASN A 495 -10.65 -7.62 -17.51
N LYS A 496 -10.44 -7.97 -18.79
CA LYS A 496 -11.08 -9.15 -19.41
C LYS A 496 -10.81 -10.46 -18.68
N SER A 497 -9.65 -10.58 -18.04
CA SER A 497 -9.29 -11.75 -17.23
C SER A 497 -9.84 -11.73 -15.80
N PHE A 498 -10.68 -10.75 -15.44
CA PHE A 498 -11.39 -10.70 -14.14
C PHE A 498 -11.93 -12.08 -13.76
N ARG A 499 -11.65 -12.51 -12.53
CA ARG A 499 -11.68 -13.93 -12.20
C ARG A 499 -13.07 -14.47 -11.91
N GLY A 500 -13.94 -13.70 -11.24
CA GLY A 500 -15.32 -14.12 -10.98
C GLY A 500 -15.85 -13.67 -9.63
N LEU A 501 -16.72 -14.49 -9.05
CA LEU A 501 -17.46 -14.16 -7.82
C LEU A 501 -17.23 -15.22 -6.75
N MET A 502 -17.13 -14.78 -5.51
CA MET A 502 -17.14 -15.61 -4.33
C MET A 502 -18.43 -15.36 -3.56
N SER A 503 -18.96 -16.38 -2.90
CA SER A 503 -20.05 -16.19 -1.96
C SER A 503 -19.88 -16.90 -0.62
N TRP A 504 -20.23 -16.14 0.43
CA TRP A 504 -20.73 -16.70 1.68
C TRP A 504 -22.25 -16.88 1.54
N SER A 505 -22.79 -18.07 1.31
CA SER A 505 -22.12 -19.38 1.24
C SER A 505 -22.90 -20.34 0.34
N VAL A 506 -22.33 -21.51 0.04
CA VAL A 506 -23.01 -22.62 -0.66
C VAL A 506 -24.32 -23.00 0.03
N ASN A 507 -24.29 -23.06 1.37
CA ASN A 507 -25.45 -23.45 2.17
C ASN A 507 -26.54 -22.36 2.13
N TRP A 508 -26.15 -21.09 2.23
CA TRP A 508 -27.10 -19.98 2.10
C TRP A 508 -27.67 -19.85 0.68
N ASP A 509 -26.89 -20.11 -0.36
CA ASP A 509 -27.40 -20.19 -1.73
C ASP A 509 -28.48 -21.27 -1.85
N ALA A 510 -28.21 -22.48 -1.35
CA ALA A 510 -29.20 -23.56 -1.36
C ALA A 510 -30.46 -23.23 -0.54
N PHE A 511 -30.29 -22.61 0.64
CA PHE A 511 -31.40 -22.13 1.46
C PHE A 511 -32.29 -21.13 0.71
N ALA A 512 -31.69 -20.29 -0.14
CA ALA A 512 -32.39 -19.35 -1.02
C ALA A 512 -32.73 -19.94 -2.40
N ASN A 513 -32.91 -21.26 -2.50
CA ASN A 513 -33.28 -21.95 -3.75
C ASN A 513 -32.31 -21.71 -4.92
N TYR A 514 -31.02 -21.58 -4.61
CA TYR A 514 -29.92 -21.44 -5.56
C TYR A 514 -29.96 -20.14 -6.39
N GLU A 515 -30.56 -19.05 -5.89
CA GLU A 515 -30.64 -17.77 -6.63
C GLU A 515 -29.27 -17.28 -7.12
N PHE A 516 -28.25 -17.32 -6.25
CA PHE A 516 -26.92 -16.80 -6.56
C PHE A 516 -26.29 -17.60 -7.69
N THR A 517 -26.24 -18.92 -7.58
CA THR A 517 -25.62 -19.75 -8.63
C THR A 517 -26.45 -19.82 -9.90
N ASN A 518 -27.79 -19.85 -9.81
CA ASN A 518 -28.67 -19.82 -10.98
C ASN A 518 -28.50 -18.55 -11.80
N SER A 519 -28.30 -17.40 -11.12
CA SER A 519 -28.18 -16.10 -11.78
C SER A 519 -26.76 -15.85 -12.30
N HIS A 520 -25.73 -16.15 -11.51
CA HIS A 520 -24.37 -15.74 -11.83
C HIS A 520 -23.59 -16.72 -12.70
N ARG A 521 -23.90 -18.03 -12.67
CA ARG A 521 -23.21 -18.99 -13.54
C ARG A 521 -23.39 -18.68 -15.04
N PRO A 522 -24.63 -18.56 -15.59
CA PRO A 522 -24.81 -18.24 -17.00
C PRO A 522 -24.25 -16.85 -17.35
N TYR A 523 -24.36 -15.87 -16.44
CA TYR A 523 -23.76 -14.55 -16.64
C TYR A 523 -22.24 -14.63 -16.79
N LEU A 524 -21.53 -15.29 -15.87
CA LEU A 524 -20.07 -15.45 -15.95
C LEU A 524 -19.63 -16.26 -17.18
N ASP A 525 -20.43 -17.23 -17.61
CA ASP A 525 -20.18 -17.97 -18.86
C ASP A 525 -20.29 -17.09 -20.10
N SER A 526 -21.14 -16.06 -20.07
CA SER A 526 -21.25 -15.07 -21.16
C SER A 526 -20.06 -14.10 -21.26
N LEU A 527 -19.20 -14.05 -20.24
CA LEU A 527 -18.00 -13.20 -20.20
C LEU A 527 -16.72 -13.93 -20.66
N LYS A 528 -16.83 -15.19 -21.08
CA LYS A 528 -15.69 -16.02 -21.49
C LYS A 528 -15.12 -15.64 -22.85
#